data_AF-A0A1M7YEB0-F1
#
_entry.id   AF-A0A1M7YEB0-F1
#
_cell.length_a   1.000
_cell.length_b   1.000
_cell.length_c   1.000
_cell.angle_alpha   90.00
_cell.angle_beta   90.00
_cell.angle_gamma   90.00
#
_symmetry.space_group_name_H-M   'P 1'
#
loop_
_entity.id
_entity.type
_entity.pdbx_description
1 polymer ?
#
loop_
_entity_poly.entity_id
_entity_poly.type
_entity_poly.pdbx_seq_one_letter_code
_entity_poly.pdbx_strand_id
1 'polypeptide(L)' 'MRTCIGGHWHYYNRINGKIFDFTSSQFDEKIEYDNLESSIEDALTDCDEQQVAALTIRFKNFYNEI' A
#
# COMPACT_ATOMS: atom_id res chain seq x y z
N MET A 1 7.05 -0.01 -1.52
CA MET A 1 7.57 -1.09 -0.67
C MET A 1 6.61 -2.27 -0.76
N ARG A 2 7.11 -3.48 -0.52
CA ARG A 2 6.27 -4.68 -0.44
C ARG A 2 6.64 -5.57 0.74
N THR A 3 5.72 -6.46 1.10
CA THR A 3 5.89 -7.53 2.08
C THR A 3 5.16 -8.78 1.57
N CYS A 4 5.63 -9.97 1.94
CA CYS A 4 4.98 -11.22 1.50
C CYS A 4 4.02 -11.73 2.58
N ILE A 5 2.74 -11.84 2.26
CA ILE A 5 1.70 -12.31 3.19
C ILE A 5 0.98 -13.49 2.54
N GLY A 6 1.05 -14.67 3.19
CA GLY A 6 0.36 -15.86 2.69
C GLY A 6 0.79 -16.31 1.29
N GLY A 7 1.99 -15.93 0.83
CA GLY A 7 2.50 -16.22 -0.52
C GLY A 7 2.13 -15.18 -1.58
N HIS A 8 1.48 -14.08 -1.20
CA HIS A 8 1.11 -12.98 -2.09
C HIS A 8 1.86 -11.69 -1.73
N TRP A 9 2.13 -10.86 -2.72
CA TRP A 9 2.75 -9.56 -2.50
C TRP A 9 1.71 -8.55 -2.02
N HIS A 10 1.99 -7.92 -0.88
CA HIS A 10 1.21 -6.77 -0.41
C HIS A 10 2.06 -5.50 -0.55
N TYR A 11 1.49 -4.47 -1.17
CA TYR A 11 2.18 -3.22 -1.50
C TYR A 11 1.70 -2.06 -0.63
N TYR A 12 2.65 -1.22 -0.22
CA TYR A 12 2.41 -0.04 0.61
C TYR A 12 3.47 1.03 0.39
N ASN A 13 3.17 2.23 0.88
CA ASN A 13 4.04 3.40 0.73
C ASN A 13 4.89 3.61 1.96
N ARG A 14 6.10 4.13 1.77
CA ARG A 14 6.96 4.61 2.85
C ARG A 14 7.41 6.03 2.52
N ILE A 15 6.97 7.00 3.31
CA ILE A 15 7.24 8.43 3.08
C ILE A 15 7.86 9.00 4.36
N ASN A 16 9.03 9.63 4.24
CA ASN A 16 9.78 10.17 5.39
C ASN A 16 9.96 9.16 6.55
N GLY A 17 10.22 7.90 6.20
CA GLY A 17 10.42 6.82 7.16
C GLY A 17 9.15 6.23 7.76
N LYS A 18 7.97 6.84 7.56
CA LYS A 18 6.67 6.33 8.04
C LYS A 18 6.01 5.44 6.98
N ILE A 19 5.35 4.38 7.44
CA ILE A 19 4.56 3.47 6.60
C ILE A 19 3.16 4.02 6.42
N PHE A 20 2.68 4.02 5.18
CA PHE A 20 1.33 4.40 4.79
C PHE A 20 0.72 3.24 4.02
N ASP A 21 -0.21 2.56 4.69
CA ASP A 21 -0.94 1.42 4.15
C ASP A 21 -2.45 1.67 4.33
N PHE A 22 -3.07 2.11 3.24
CA PHE A 22 -4.50 2.44 3.19
C PHE A 22 -5.39 1.19 3.16
N THR A 23 -4.82 0.02 2.95
CA THR A 23 -5.53 -1.26 2.84
C THR A 23 -5.18 -2.22 3.97
N SER A 24 -4.36 -1.80 4.95
CA SER A 24 -4.03 -2.58 6.15
C SER A 24 -5.24 -3.16 6.88
N SER A 25 -6.39 -2.49 6.86
CA SER A 25 -7.63 -2.96 7.47
C SER A 25 -8.29 -4.15 6.75
N GLN A 26 -7.77 -4.57 5.58
CA GLN A 26 -8.21 -5.79 4.89
C GLN A 26 -7.67 -7.05 5.55
N PHE A 27 -6.71 -6.92 6.46
CA PHE A 27 -6.10 -8.03 7.19
C PHE A 27 -6.65 -8.06 8.61
N ASP A 28 -7.04 -9.25 9.06
CA ASP A 28 -7.54 -9.47 10.43
C ASP A 28 -6.43 -9.36 11.48
N GLU A 29 -5.19 -9.67 11.06
CA GLU A 29 -4.00 -9.62 11.90
C GLU A 29 -3.11 -8.43 11.54
N LYS A 30 -2.31 -7.99 12.52
CA LYS A 30 -1.33 -6.94 12.30
C LYS A 30 -0.28 -7.42 11.30
N ILE A 31 -0.06 -6.63 10.25
CA ILE A 31 0.96 -6.89 9.25
C ILE A 31 2.34 -6.60 9.81
N GLU A 32 3.25 -7.54 9.66
CA GLU A 32 4.69 -7.33 9.83
C GLU A 32 5.28 -6.96 8.45
N TYR A 33 5.84 -5.75 8.36
CA TYR A 33 6.28 -5.16 7.10
C TYR A 33 7.77 -5.42 6.86
N ASP A 34 8.09 -6.23 5.84
CA ASP A 34 9.47 -6.56 5.48
C ASP A 34 10.26 -5.38 4.89
N ASN A 35 9.56 -4.32 4.45
CA ASN A 35 10.14 -3.17 3.77
C ASN A 35 11.06 -3.57 2.60
N LEU A 36 10.60 -4.50 1.76
CA LEU A 36 11.29 -4.82 0.52
C LEU A 36 11.04 -3.72 -0.52
N GLU A 37 12.08 -3.31 -1.23
CA GLU A 37 11.96 -2.36 -2.33
C GLU A 37 11.07 -2.92 -3.44
N SER A 38 10.28 -2.04 -4.05
CA SER A 38 9.35 -2.38 -5.14
C SER A 38 9.22 -1.20 -6.09
N SER A 39 8.90 -1.46 -7.35
CA SER A 39 8.59 -0.43 -8.34
C SER A 39 7.09 -0.10 -8.34
N ILE A 40 6.72 1.00 -9.00
CA ILE A 40 5.32 1.34 -9.24
C ILE A 40 4.73 0.35 -10.24
N GLU A 41 5.51 -0.03 -11.26
CA GLU A 41 5.10 -1.02 -12.26
C GLU A 41 4.71 -2.34 -11.60
N ASP A 42 5.51 -2.86 -10.66
CA ASP A 42 5.22 -4.08 -9.90
C ASP A 42 3.88 -3.95 -9.14
N ALA A 43 3.69 -2.85 -8.42
CA ALA A 43 2.48 -2.62 -7.63
C ALA A 43 1.22 -2.48 -8.50
N LEU A 44 1.34 -1.86 -9.68
CA LEU A 44 0.24 -1.68 -10.62
C LEU A 44 -0.17 -2.99 -11.29
N THR A 45 0.70 -4.01 -11.38
CA THR A 45 0.29 -5.33 -11.89
C THR A 45 -0.74 -6.03 -11.00
N ASP A 46 -0.80 -5.64 -9.72
CA ASP A 46 -1.71 -6.22 -8.72
C ASP A 46 -2.97 -5.37 -8.50
N CYS A 47 -3.06 -4.21 -9.17
CA CYS A 47 -4.18 -3.27 -9.05
C CYS A 47 -4.93 -3.11 -10.38
N ASP A 48 -6.25 -2.98 -10.31
CA ASP A 48 -7.04 -2.44 -11.41
C ASP A 48 -7.15 -0.90 -11.37
N GLU A 49 -7.64 -0.30 -12.46
CA GLU A 49 -7.79 1.15 -12.57
C GLU A 49 -8.69 1.77 -11.49
N GLN A 50 -9.73 1.05 -11.05
CA GLN A 50 -10.67 1.54 -10.04
C GLN A 50 -10.01 1.56 -8.66
N GLN A 51 -9.22 0.53 -8.34
CA GLN A 51 -8.44 0.43 -7.11
C GLN A 51 -7.40 1.54 -7.04
N VAL A 52 -6.66 1.79 -8.14
CA VAL A 52 -5.69 2.89 -8.22
C VAL A 52 -6.38 4.24 -8.00
N ALA A 53 -7.54 4.47 -8.63
CA ALA A 53 -8.30 5.70 -8.45
C ALA A 53 -8.77 5.88 -6.99
N ALA A 54 -9.29 4.83 -6.36
CA ALA A 54 -9.73 4.86 -4.97
C ALA A 54 -8.57 5.15 -4.00
N LEU A 55 -7.43 4.49 -4.17
CA LEU A 55 -6.22 4.73 -3.39
C LEU A 55 -5.72 6.18 -3.56
N THR A 56 -5.76 6.70 -4.79
CA THR A 56 -5.38 8.09 -5.09
C THR A 56 -6.29 9.09 -4.38
N ILE A 57 -7.60 8.87 -4.40
CA ILE A 57 -8.57 9.72 -3.69
C ILE A 57 -8.31 9.67 -2.19
N ARG A 58 -8.11 8.47 -1.63
CA ARG A 58 -7.84 8.29 -0.20
C ARG A 58 -6.55 8.97 0.23
N PHE A 59 -5.49 8.88 -0.56
CA PHE A 59 -4.25 9.60 -0.33
C PHE A 59 -4.45 11.12 -0.37
N LYS A 60 -5.18 11.64 -1.36
CA LYS A 60 -5.48 13.08 -1.47
C LYS A 60 -6.25 13.60 -0.25
N ASN A 61 -7.25 12.85 0.21
CA ASN A 61 -8.01 13.22 1.41
C ASN A 61 -7.10 13.24 2.64
N PHE A 62 -6.32 12.17 2.84
CA PHE A 62 -5.35 12.10 3.94
C PHE A 62 -4.35 13.26 3.90
N TYR A 63 -3.81 13.60 2.73
CA TYR A 63 -2.85 14.68 2.57
C TYR A 63 -3.46 16.07 2.85
N ASN A 64 -4.75 16.26 2.58
CA ASN A 64 -5.45 17.51 2.89
C ASN A 64 -5.81 17.65 4.38
N GLU A 65 -5.78 16.56 5.13
CA GLU A 65 -6.12 16.51 6.56
C GLU A 65 -4.90 16.72 7.48
N ILE A 66 -3.69 16.73 6.93
CA ILE A 66 -2.41 16.93 7.65
C ILE A 66 -1.76 18.27 7.35
#